data_AF-A0A3P5ZVJ8-F1
#
_entry.id   AF-A0A3P5ZVJ8-F1
#
_cell.length_a   1.000
_cell.length_b   1.000
_cell.length_c   1.000
_cell.angle_alpha   90.00
_cell.angle_beta   90.00
_cell.angle_gamma   90.00
#
_symmetry.space_group_name_H-M   'P 1'
#
loop_
_entity.id
_entity.type
_entity.pdbx_description
1 polymer ?
#
loop_
_entity_poly.entity_id
_entity_poly.type
_entity_poly.pdbx_seq_one_letter_code
_entity_poly.pdbx_strand_id
1 'polypeptide(L)'
;MASKALSSFTAKPAVSLLPHGVSSSASPSVMSLSFSRHTSGRGVVAASSTVDTNNMPMTGVVFQPFEEVKKADLAIPITSNASLARQRYADSSEAAINEQINVEYNVSYVYHSMYAYFDRDNVALKGLAKFFKESSDEEREHAEKFMEYQNKRGGRVTLHPIVSPISDFEHAEKGDALYAMELALSLEKLTNEKLLNLHRVASENNDPQLADFVESEFLGEQIEAIKKISDFITQLRMVGKGHGVWHFDQMLLN
;
A
#
# COMPACT_ATOMS: atom_id res chain seq x y z
N MET A 1 -38.63 -44.19 -15.74
CA MET A 1 -39.45 -43.10 -16.35
C MET A 1 -38.56 -41.88 -16.54
N ALA A 2 -38.57 -41.31 -17.76
CA ALA A 2 -38.05 -40.00 -18.22
C ALA A 2 -36.60 -39.62 -17.79
N SER A 3 -35.55 -39.76 -18.62
CA SER A 3 -35.19 -39.03 -19.85
C SER A 3 -34.86 -37.54 -19.64
N LYS A 4 -33.56 -37.19 -19.73
CA LYS A 4 -33.04 -36.22 -20.72
C LYS A 4 -31.50 -36.13 -20.68
N ALA A 5 -30.94 -36.21 -21.88
CA ALA A 5 -29.55 -35.97 -22.23
C ALA A 5 -29.29 -34.48 -22.53
N LEU A 6 -28.05 -34.20 -22.95
CA LEU A 6 -27.43 -33.01 -23.59
C LEU A 6 -26.42 -32.30 -22.68
N SER A 7 -25.30 -31.78 -23.17
CA SER A 7 -24.46 -32.07 -24.33
C SER A 7 -23.19 -31.23 -24.14
N SER A 8 -22.06 -31.76 -24.59
CA SER A 8 -20.78 -31.08 -24.69
C SER A 8 -20.82 -29.82 -25.55
N PHE A 9 -20.04 -28.80 -25.17
CA PHE A 9 -19.56 -27.78 -26.09
C PHE A 9 -18.04 -27.64 -25.94
N THR A 10 -17.37 -27.87 -27.07
CA THR A 10 -15.93 -27.75 -27.29
C THR A 10 -15.63 -26.33 -27.79
N ALA A 11 -14.63 -25.68 -27.22
CA ALA A 11 -14.08 -24.42 -27.73
C ALA A 11 -12.70 -24.67 -28.33
N LYS A 12 -12.51 -24.30 -29.60
CA LYS A 12 -11.19 -24.19 -30.25
C LYS A 12 -10.62 -22.76 -30.07
N PRO A 13 -9.30 -22.58 -30.07
CA PRO A 13 -8.66 -21.30 -29.82
C PRO A 13 -8.50 -20.45 -31.09
N ALA A 14 -8.47 -19.13 -30.92
CA ALA A 14 -8.07 -18.17 -31.94
C ALA A 14 -6.64 -17.67 -31.66
N VAL A 15 -5.89 -17.47 -32.75
CA VAL A 15 -4.48 -17.06 -32.82
C VAL A 15 -4.40 -15.58 -33.25
N SER A 16 -3.53 -14.77 -32.64
CA SER A 16 -2.79 -13.67 -33.29
C SER A 16 -1.73 -13.10 -32.33
N LEU A 17 -0.43 -13.28 -32.60
CA LEU A 17 0.52 -12.37 -33.26
C LEU A 17 1.29 -11.44 -32.29
N LEU A 18 2.61 -11.62 -32.28
CA LEU A 18 3.70 -10.78 -31.74
C LEU A 18 4.50 -10.20 -32.95
N PRO A 19 5.60 -9.42 -32.80
CA PRO A 19 5.86 -8.19 -32.04
C PRO A 19 6.67 -7.14 -32.89
N HIS A 20 7.33 -6.17 -32.21
CA HIS A 20 8.37 -5.18 -32.65
C HIS A 20 7.85 -3.73 -32.77
N GLY A 21 8.54 -2.65 -32.36
CA GLY A 21 9.87 -2.42 -31.79
C GLY A 21 10.32 -0.96 -32.07
N VAL A 22 11.10 -0.37 -31.14
CA VAL A 22 12.13 0.71 -31.26
C VAL A 22 11.74 2.15 -31.76
N SER A 23 11.98 3.21 -30.95
CA SER A 23 13.10 4.21 -31.03
C SER A 23 12.94 5.28 -32.13
N SER A 24 13.28 6.58 -32.07
CA SER A 24 13.94 7.51 -31.14
C SER A 24 13.81 8.95 -31.70
N SER A 25 14.04 9.94 -30.81
CA SER A 25 14.84 11.17 -31.01
C SER A 25 14.45 12.29 -31.99
N ALA A 26 14.56 13.51 -31.44
CA ALA A 26 15.27 14.70 -31.95
C ALA A 26 14.42 15.95 -32.26
N SER A 27 14.58 16.98 -31.42
CA SER A 27 14.64 18.39 -31.83
C SER A 27 16.01 18.64 -32.51
N PRO A 28 16.20 19.66 -33.37
CA PRO A 28 16.46 21.02 -32.89
C PRO A 28 16.08 22.17 -33.87
N SER A 29 16.15 23.42 -33.38
CA SER A 29 16.91 24.54 -33.98
C SER A 29 16.23 25.91 -33.98
N VAL A 30 17.10 26.86 -33.65
CA VAL A 30 17.02 28.32 -33.59
C VAL A 30 17.01 28.98 -34.98
N MET A 31 16.35 30.13 -35.14
CA MET A 31 16.98 31.44 -35.44
C MET A 31 16.03 32.52 -35.99
N SER A 32 16.38 33.76 -35.61
CA SER A 32 16.37 35.00 -36.41
C SER A 32 15.37 36.10 -36.01
N LEU A 33 15.98 37.25 -35.72
CA LEU A 33 15.40 38.55 -35.43
C LEU A 33 15.14 39.31 -36.73
N SER A 34 14.09 40.12 -36.76
CA SER A 34 13.86 41.15 -37.78
C SER A 34 13.47 42.47 -37.10
N PHE A 35 14.20 43.54 -37.41
CA PHE A 35 13.89 44.90 -36.99
C PHE A 35 13.01 45.60 -38.04
N SER A 36 12.00 46.35 -37.59
CA SER A 36 11.45 47.49 -38.32
C SER A 36 11.07 48.61 -37.34
N ARG A 37 11.30 49.83 -37.81
CA ARG A 37 11.33 51.09 -37.08
C ARG A 37 10.21 51.96 -37.64
N HIS A 38 9.32 52.55 -36.81
CA HIS A 38 8.94 53.97 -36.93
C HIS A 38 7.93 54.48 -35.87
N THR A 39 8.18 55.74 -35.50
CA THR A 39 7.31 56.85 -35.00
C THR A 39 6.63 56.83 -33.62
N SER A 40 7.19 57.70 -32.74
CA SER A 40 6.56 58.87 -32.10
C SER A 40 5.24 58.70 -31.31
N GLY A 41 5.35 58.77 -29.98
CA GLY A 41 4.26 59.14 -29.07
C GLY A 41 4.80 59.43 -27.66
N ARG A 42 4.64 60.66 -27.19
CA ARG A 42 5.18 61.22 -25.95
C ARG A 42 4.19 60.91 -24.81
N GLY A 43 4.61 60.26 -23.72
CA GLY A 43 3.75 60.11 -22.53
C GLY A 43 4.25 59.18 -21.43
N VAL A 44 4.69 59.80 -20.33
CA VAL A 44 4.73 59.31 -18.94
C VAL A 44 5.65 58.11 -18.63
N VAL A 45 6.77 58.43 -17.98
CA VAL A 45 7.65 57.50 -17.26
C VAL A 45 6.90 56.98 -16.03
N ALA A 46 6.55 55.69 -16.04
CA ALA A 46 6.27 54.92 -14.84
C ALA A 46 7.45 53.97 -14.63
N ALA A 47 8.16 54.13 -13.52
CA ALA A 47 9.29 53.29 -13.17
C ALA A 47 8.78 51.86 -12.89
N SER A 48 8.92 50.98 -13.88
CA SER A 48 8.85 49.54 -13.68
C SER A 48 10.18 49.11 -13.08
N SER A 49 10.23 48.90 -11.76
CA SER A 49 11.35 48.20 -11.13
C SER A 49 11.29 46.73 -11.54
N THR A 50 11.93 46.40 -12.65
CA THR A 50 12.43 45.05 -12.90
C THR A 50 13.37 44.70 -11.75
N VAL A 51 13.03 43.68 -10.98
CA VAL A 51 13.96 43.11 -10.00
C VAL A 51 15.06 42.44 -10.81
N ASP A 52 16.15 43.17 -11.01
CA ASP A 52 17.42 42.63 -11.50
C ASP A 52 17.88 41.54 -10.53
N THR A 53 17.89 40.29 -10.99
CA THR A 53 18.31 39.12 -10.21
C THR A 53 19.82 39.02 -9.99
N ASN A 54 20.59 40.10 -10.23
CA ASN A 54 22.05 40.06 -10.27
C ASN A 54 22.76 40.93 -9.23
N ASN A 55 22.11 41.31 -8.13
CA ASN A 55 22.84 41.93 -7.03
C ASN A 55 22.19 41.67 -5.66
N MET A 56 22.30 40.44 -5.16
CA MET A 56 22.03 40.19 -3.74
C MET A 56 23.20 40.78 -2.93
N PRO A 57 22.96 41.75 -2.02
CA PRO A 57 24.01 42.18 -1.11
C PRO A 57 24.46 40.96 -0.29
N MET A 58 25.77 40.77 -0.15
CA MET A 58 26.36 39.77 0.76
C MET A 58 26.13 40.19 2.23
N THR A 59 24.87 40.34 2.62
CA THR A 59 24.51 40.30 4.03
C THR A 59 24.69 38.83 4.43
N GLY A 60 25.57 38.52 5.38
CA GLY A 60 25.77 37.16 5.90
C GLY A 60 24.53 36.55 6.60
N VAL A 61 23.34 37.04 6.29
CA VAL A 61 22.04 36.59 6.74
C VAL A 61 21.61 35.42 5.85
N VAL A 62 21.62 34.21 6.42
CA VAL A 62 21.37 32.94 5.71
C VAL A 62 19.94 32.41 5.87
N PHE A 63 19.16 32.96 6.79
CA PHE A 63 17.78 32.55 7.09
C PHE A 63 16.98 33.75 7.59
N GLN A 64 15.80 33.98 7.00
CA GLN A 64 14.93 35.11 7.36
C GLN A 64 13.54 34.61 7.74
N PRO A 65 13.30 34.23 9.02
CA PRO A 65 12.11 33.50 9.43
C PRO A 65 10.80 34.17 8.98
N PHE A 66 10.66 35.48 9.19
CA PHE A 66 9.43 36.21 8.87
C PHE A 66 9.18 36.39 7.37
N GLU A 67 10.22 36.36 6.54
CA GLU A 67 10.06 36.37 5.08
C GLU A 67 9.75 34.98 4.56
N GLU A 68 10.34 33.95 5.15
CA GLU A 68 10.17 32.58 4.70
C GLU A 68 8.82 31.96 5.07
N VAL A 69 8.24 32.32 6.23
CA VAL A 69 6.90 31.86 6.62
C VAL A 69 5.78 32.45 5.74
N LYS A 70 6.06 33.47 4.92
CA LYS A 70 5.09 34.03 3.96
C LYS A 70 4.90 33.15 2.72
N LYS A 71 5.70 32.09 2.55
CA LYS A 71 5.57 31.13 1.42
C LYS A 71 4.16 30.52 1.43
N ALA A 72 3.55 30.44 0.25
CA ALA A 72 2.20 29.91 0.09
C ALA A 72 2.04 28.47 0.63
N ASP A 73 3.07 27.63 0.48
CA ASP A 73 3.10 26.26 0.98
C ASP A 73 3.03 26.14 2.52
N LEU A 74 3.21 27.26 3.23
CA LEU A 74 3.14 27.35 4.69
C LEU A 74 1.88 28.12 5.15
N ALA A 75 1.02 28.54 4.22
CA ALA A 75 -0.19 29.28 4.55
C ALA A 75 -1.18 28.39 5.32
N ILE A 76 -1.76 28.94 6.39
CA ILE A 76 -2.75 28.26 7.22
C ILE A 76 -4.11 28.29 6.51
N PRO A 77 -4.75 27.15 6.24
CA PRO A 77 -6.07 27.12 5.63
C PRO A 77 -7.13 27.84 6.49
N ILE A 78 -7.98 28.64 5.84
CA ILE A 78 -9.07 29.39 6.51
C ILE A 78 -10.38 28.57 6.51
N THR A 79 -10.52 27.64 5.56
CA THR A 79 -11.73 26.82 5.43
C THR A 79 -11.78 25.75 6.51
N SER A 80 -12.94 25.58 7.16
CA SER A 80 -13.13 24.64 8.27
C SER A 80 -12.90 23.17 7.90
N ASN A 81 -12.99 22.84 6.60
CA ASN A 81 -12.92 21.48 6.10
C ASN A 81 -11.51 21.11 5.58
N ALA A 82 -10.56 22.03 5.58
CA ALA A 82 -9.18 21.76 5.22
C ALA A 82 -8.38 21.32 6.46
N SER A 83 -7.47 20.37 6.27
CA SER A 83 -6.55 19.97 7.34
C SER A 83 -5.48 21.05 7.55
N LEU A 84 -5.26 21.44 8.80
CA LEU A 84 -4.21 22.38 9.19
C LEU A 84 -2.81 21.74 9.23
N ALA A 85 -2.74 20.41 9.33
CA ALA A 85 -1.50 19.67 9.48
C ALA A 85 -0.94 19.13 8.15
N ARG A 86 -1.75 19.10 7.09
CA ARG A 86 -1.36 18.50 5.81
C ARG A 86 -0.25 19.31 5.15
N GLN A 87 0.93 18.70 5.06
CA GLN A 87 2.10 19.30 4.42
C GLN A 87 2.83 18.23 3.59
N ARG A 88 3.06 18.55 2.30
CA ARG A 88 3.73 17.66 1.34
C ARG A 88 3.22 16.21 1.39
N TYR A 89 1.91 16.07 1.48
CA TYR A 89 1.22 14.79 1.53
C TYR A 89 0.25 14.73 0.36
N ALA A 90 0.70 14.06 -0.69
CA ALA A 90 0.00 13.99 -1.97
C ALA A 90 -1.28 13.15 -1.87
N ASP A 91 -2.26 13.46 -2.71
CA ASP A 91 -3.54 12.73 -2.75
C ASP A 91 -3.34 11.25 -3.12
N SER A 92 -2.32 10.93 -3.92
CA SER A 92 -1.93 9.55 -4.23
C SER A 92 -1.37 8.80 -3.02
N SER A 93 -0.60 9.46 -2.15
CA SER A 93 -0.14 8.90 -0.88
C SER A 93 -1.31 8.66 0.08
N GLU A 94 -2.22 9.64 0.20
CA GLU A 94 -3.45 9.50 1.00
C GLU A 94 -4.31 8.32 0.52
N ALA A 95 -4.51 8.19 -0.79
CA ALA A 95 -5.26 7.09 -1.38
C ALA A 95 -4.58 5.73 -1.14
N ALA A 96 -3.25 5.65 -1.30
CA ALA A 96 -2.50 4.43 -1.08
C ALA A 96 -2.56 3.97 0.39
N ILE A 97 -2.54 4.89 1.36
CA ILE A 97 -2.75 4.55 2.77
C ILE A 97 -4.17 4.01 3.00
N ASN A 98 -5.20 4.61 2.38
CA ASN A 98 -6.57 4.09 2.49
C ASN A 98 -6.72 2.69 1.85
N GLU A 99 -6.01 2.40 0.75
CA GLU A 99 -5.94 1.05 0.18
C GLU A 99 -5.29 0.08 1.17
N GLN A 100 -4.14 0.44 1.76
CA GLN A 100 -3.42 -0.42 2.70
C GLN A 100 -4.25 -0.68 3.97
N ILE A 101 -4.95 0.32 4.51
CA ILE A 101 -5.90 0.13 5.63
C ILE A 101 -6.92 -0.97 5.30
N ASN A 102 -7.44 -0.99 4.07
CA ASN A 102 -8.39 -2.02 3.65
C ASN A 102 -7.71 -3.39 3.45
N VAL A 103 -6.47 -3.44 2.98
CA VAL A 103 -5.68 -4.68 2.91
C VAL A 103 -5.60 -5.31 4.31
N GLU A 104 -5.11 -4.59 5.31
CA GLU A 104 -4.94 -5.13 6.67
C GLU A 104 -6.28 -5.54 7.30
N TYR A 105 -7.34 -4.75 7.12
CA TYR A 105 -8.67 -5.15 7.58
C TYR A 105 -9.20 -6.43 6.91
N ASN A 106 -8.95 -6.64 5.61
CA ASN A 106 -9.37 -7.86 4.94
C ASN A 106 -8.55 -9.07 5.45
N VAL A 107 -7.23 -8.92 5.64
CA VAL A 107 -6.38 -9.99 6.18
C VAL A 107 -6.80 -10.34 7.62
N SER A 108 -7.04 -9.33 8.47
CA SER A 108 -7.62 -9.50 9.80
C SER A 108 -8.91 -10.33 9.77
N TYR A 109 -9.81 -10.05 8.83
CA TYR A 109 -11.09 -10.77 8.72
C TYR A 109 -10.92 -12.20 8.18
N VAL A 110 -9.97 -12.43 7.28
CA VAL A 110 -9.61 -13.78 6.82
C VAL A 110 -9.03 -14.62 7.96
N TYR A 111 -8.12 -14.05 8.77
CA TYR A 111 -7.60 -14.73 9.95
C TYR A 111 -8.69 -15.01 10.99
N HIS A 112 -9.65 -14.11 11.15
CA HIS A 112 -10.81 -14.37 12.00
C HIS A 112 -11.63 -15.56 11.52
N SER A 113 -11.77 -15.72 10.21
CA SER A 113 -12.45 -16.88 9.61
C SER A 113 -11.69 -18.19 9.85
N MET A 114 -10.36 -18.16 9.73
CA MET A 114 -9.51 -19.31 10.06
C MET A 114 -9.65 -19.69 11.53
N TYR A 115 -9.63 -18.71 12.45
CA TYR A 115 -9.92 -18.93 13.86
C TYR A 115 -11.26 -19.64 14.06
N ALA A 116 -12.34 -19.11 13.47
CA ALA A 116 -13.68 -19.68 13.60
C ALA A 116 -13.78 -21.11 13.07
N TYR A 117 -12.99 -21.48 12.05
CA TYR A 117 -12.90 -22.85 11.56
C TYR A 117 -12.17 -23.78 12.53
N PHE A 118 -10.97 -23.40 12.99
CA PHE A 118 -10.17 -24.27 13.86
C PHE A 118 -10.74 -24.41 15.29
N ASP A 119 -11.57 -23.47 15.72
CA ASP A 119 -12.24 -23.53 17.03
C ASP A 119 -13.42 -24.51 17.08
N ARG A 120 -13.95 -24.95 15.92
CA ARG A 120 -15.05 -25.93 15.85
C ARG A 120 -14.73 -27.21 16.61
N ASP A 121 -15.73 -27.81 17.25
CA ASP A 121 -15.56 -29.02 18.06
C ASP A 121 -15.10 -30.24 17.26
N ASN A 122 -15.44 -30.29 15.97
CA ASN A 122 -15.06 -31.37 15.05
C ASN A 122 -13.71 -31.13 14.34
N VAL A 123 -13.05 -30.00 14.57
CA VAL A 123 -11.68 -29.70 14.11
C VAL A 123 -10.71 -29.72 15.31
N ALA A 124 -11.07 -28.99 16.37
CA ALA A 124 -10.43 -29.03 17.69
C ALA A 124 -8.90 -28.82 17.72
N LEU A 125 -8.36 -27.97 16.84
CA LEU A 125 -6.96 -27.54 16.85
C LEU A 125 -6.83 -26.19 17.55
N LYS A 126 -6.75 -26.23 18.88
CA LYS A 126 -6.86 -25.03 19.73
C LYS A 126 -5.62 -24.12 19.66
N GLY A 127 -4.44 -24.67 19.40
CA GLY A 127 -3.24 -23.87 19.15
C GLY A 127 -3.37 -23.05 17.87
N LEU A 128 -3.84 -23.65 16.78
CA LEU A 128 -4.10 -22.95 15.52
C LEU A 128 -5.23 -21.93 15.67
N ALA A 129 -6.31 -22.28 16.38
CA ALA A 129 -7.39 -21.33 16.67
C ALA A 129 -6.87 -20.09 17.43
N LYS A 130 -6.07 -20.29 18.48
CA LYS A 130 -5.44 -19.21 19.24
C LYS A 130 -4.53 -18.36 18.33
N PHE A 131 -3.64 -18.99 17.58
CA PHE A 131 -2.72 -18.31 16.67
C PHE A 131 -3.46 -17.41 15.67
N PHE A 132 -4.47 -17.94 14.96
CA PHE A 132 -5.22 -17.14 13.99
C PHE A 132 -6.10 -16.07 14.64
N LYS A 133 -6.53 -16.27 15.89
CA LYS A 133 -7.23 -15.23 16.64
C LYS A 133 -6.30 -14.06 16.97
N GLU A 134 -5.11 -14.36 17.46
CA GLU A 134 -4.07 -13.37 17.77
C GLU A 134 -3.63 -12.65 16.49
N SER A 135 -3.36 -13.36 15.39
CA SER A 135 -3.04 -12.74 14.09
C SER A 135 -4.17 -11.86 13.56
N SER A 136 -5.44 -12.26 13.73
CA SER A 136 -6.59 -11.41 13.36
C SER A 136 -6.60 -10.10 14.15
N ASP A 137 -6.25 -10.14 15.43
CA ASP A 137 -6.19 -8.95 16.27
C ASP A 137 -4.98 -8.07 15.91
N GLU A 138 -3.81 -8.66 15.66
CA GLU A 138 -2.59 -7.98 15.20
C GLU A 138 -2.80 -7.22 13.87
N GLU A 139 -3.39 -7.87 12.86
CA GLU A 139 -3.69 -7.20 11.57
C GLU A 139 -4.70 -6.05 11.70
N ARG A 140 -5.60 -6.12 12.70
CA ARG A 140 -6.49 -5.00 12.98
C ARG A 140 -5.71 -3.84 13.59
N GLU A 141 -4.75 -4.12 14.46
CA GLU A 141 -3.84 -3.10 15.02
C GLU A 141 -2.97 -2.46 13.91
N HIS A 142 -2.53 -3.23 12.90
CA HIS A 142 -1.86 -2.69 11.72
C HIS A 142 -2.75 -1.69 10.96
N ALA A 143 -4.01 -2.05 10.69
CA ALA A 143 -4.98 -1.16 10.06
C ALA A 143 -5.17 0.15 10.87
N GLU A 144 -5.31 0.03 12.19
CA GLU A 144 -5.47 1.16 13.10
C GLU A 144 -4.22 2.07 13.11
N LYS A 145 -3.02 1.49 13.08
CA LYS A 145 -1.74 2.24 12.98
C LYS A 145 -1.70 3.08 11.69
N PHE A 146 -2.14 2.53 10.56
CA PHE A 146 -2.28 3.31 9.31
C PHE A 146 -3.35 4.40 9.40
N MET A 147 -4.49 4.14 10.04
CA MET A 147 -5.55 5.14 10.24
C MET A 147 -5.05 6.32 11.09
N GLU A 148 -4.32 6.03 12.15
CA GLU A 148 -3.69 7.07 12.96
C GLU A 148 -2.68 7.87 12.14
N TYR A 149 -1.83 7.19 11.37
CA TYR A 149 -0.84 7.84 10.52
C TYR A 149 -1.47 8.75 9.45
N GLN A 150 -2.54 8.28 8.79
CA GLN A 150 -3.34 9.05 7.84
C GLN A 150 -3.80 10.38 8.48
N ASN A 151 -4.36 10.32 9.69
CA ASN A 151 -4.82 11.50 10.42
C ASN A 151 -3.65 12.39 10.87
N LYS A 152 -2.53 11.80 11.33
CA LYS A 152 -1.30 12.53 11.71
C LYS A 152 -0.76 13.36 10.54
N ARG A 153 -0.82 12.84 9.31
CA ARG A 153 -0.40 13.55 8.08
C ARG A 153 -1.45 14.52 7.53
N GLY A 154 -2.60 14.64 8.18
CA GLY A 154 -3.68 15.51 7.74
C GLY A 154 -4.48 14.98 6.55
N GLY A 155 -4.36 13.68 6.25
CA GLY A 155 -5.24 12.97 5.34
C GLY A 155 -6.57 12.59 6.00
N ARG A 156 -7.45 11.96 5.21
CA ARG A 156 -8.77 11.51 5.62
C ARG A 156 -8.89 10.01 5.41
N VAL A 157 -9.15 9.31 6.51
CA VAL A 157 -9.46 7.88 6.46
C VAL A 157 -10.77 7.65 5.70
N THR A 158 -10.72 6.79 4.70
CA THR A 158 -11.91 6.28 3.99
C THR A 158 -11.93 4.76 4.12
N LEU A 159 -12.82 4.24 4.96
CA LEU A 159 -12.97 2.80 5.13
C LEU A 159 -13.74 2.21 3.95
N HIS A 160 -13.15 1.20 3.31
CA HIS A 160 -13.73 0.48 2.19
C HIS A 160 -14.42 -0.81 2.65
N PRO A 161 -15.34 -1.39 1.84
CA PRO A 161 -15.96 -2.68 2.13
C PRO A 161 -14.92 -3.79 2.37
N ILE A 162 -15.26 -4.72 3.25
CA ILE A 162 -14.49 -5.94 3.50
C ILE A 162 -15.25 -7.10 2.85
N VAL A 163 -14.56 -7.91 2.05
CA VAL A 163 -15.19 -9.04 1.35
C VAL A 163 -15.37 -10.20 2.31
N SER A 164 -16.48 -10.94 2.19
CA SER A 164 -16.71 -12.15 2.98
C SER A 164 -15.62 -13.19 2.68
N PRO A 165 -14.89 -13.68 3.69
CA PRO A 165 -13.87 -14.70 3.50
C PRO A 165 -14.53 -16.08 3.30
N ILE A 166 -13.74 -17.05 2.83
CA ILE A 166 -14.14 -18.46 2.86
C ILE A 166 -14.25 -18.95 4.31
N SER A 167 -15.16 -19.88 4.58
CA SER A 167 -15.47 -20.39 5.93
C SER A 167 -14.96 -21.79 6.23
N ASP A 168 -14.52 -22.53 5.20
CA ASP A 168 -14.08 -23.92 5.32
C ASP A 168 -12.67 -24.08 4.74
N PHE A 169 -11.80 -24.73 5.53
CA PHE A 169 -10.39 -24.92 5.22
C PHE A 169 -10.01 -26.40 5.20
N GLU A 170 -10.99 -27.30 5.05
CA GLU A 170 -10.74 -28.73 4.87
C GLU A 170 -10.00 -28.98 3.56
N HIS A 171 -8.94 -29.78 3.60
CA HIS A 171 -8.18 -30.13 2.40
C HIS A 171 -7.73 -31.60 2.43
N ALA A 172 -8.28 -32.42 1.54
CA ALA A 172 -8.05 -33.87 1.52
C ALA A 172 -6.56 -34.25 1.46
N GLU A 173 -5.80 -33.65 0.54
CA GLU A 173 -4.39 -34.02 0.33
C GLU A 173 -3.43 -33.45 1.38
N LYS A 174 -3.60 -32.19 1.78
CA LYS A 174 -2.68 -31.50 2.71
C LYS A 174 -3.04 -31.68 4.18
N GLY A 175 -4.33 -31.89 4.48
CA GLY A 175 -4.87 -31.61 5.80
C GLY A 175 -5.15 -30.11 5.96
N ASP A 176 -6.09 -29.80 6.84
CA ASP A 176 -6.54 -28.43 7.14
C ASP A 176 -5.44 -27.54 7.72
N ALA A 177 -4.66 -28.03 8.70
CA ALA A 177 -3.60 -27.27 9.34
C ALA A 177 -2.52 -26.79 8.36
N LEU A 178 -2.00 -27.70 7.52
CA LEU A 178 -1.00 -27.36 6.51
C LEU A 178 -1.57 -26.43 5.44
N TYR A 179 -2.81 -26.69 4.99
CA TYR A 179 -3.46 -25.85 4.00
C TYR A 179 -3.66 -24.42 4.50
N ALA A 180 -4.16 -24.23 5.72
CA ALA A 180 -4.37 -22.91 6.30
C ALA A 180 -3.05 -22.15 6.50
N MET A 181 -1.99 -22.80 6.96
CA MET A 181 -0.68 -22.16 7.10
C MET A 181 -0.08 -21.76 5.74
N GLU A 182 -0.25 -22.58 4.70
CA GLU A 182 0.16 -22.20 3.34
C GLU A 182 -0.65 -21.01 2.80
N LEU A 183 -1.96 -20.96 3.08
CA LEU A 183 -2.80 -19.82 2.73
C LEU A 183 -2.38 -18.55 3.50
N ALA A 184 -2.09 -18.67 4.80
CA ALA A 184 -1.55 -17.59 5.62
C ALA A 184 -0.24 -17.04 5.03
N LEU A 185 0.71 -17.92 4.67
CA LEU A 185 1.96 -17.49 4.04
C LEU A 185 1.73 -16.76 2.70
N SER A 186 0.74 -17.21 1.92
CA SER A 186 0.37 -16.52 0.68
C SER A 186 -0.22 -15.13 0.93
N LEU A 187 -1.02 -14.97 2.00
CA LEU A 187 -1.57 -13.67 2.41
C LEU A 187 -0.46 -12.74 2.88
N GLU A 188 0.43 -13.18 3.77
CA GLU A 188 1.56 -12.35 4.24
C GLU A 188 2.46 -11.86 3.09
N LYS A 189 2.73 -12.73 2.11
CA LYS A 189 3.51 -12.34 0.93
C LYS A 189 2.77 -11.32 0.06
N LEU A 190 1.45 -11.44 -0.06
CA LEU A 190 0.63 -10.48 -0.79
C LEU A 190 0.56 -9.14 -0.07
N THR A 191 0.38 -9.13 1.26
CA THR A 191 0.45 -7.93 2.09
C THR A 191 1.79 -7.24 1.96
N ASN A 192 2.89 -7.99 1.99
CA ASN A 192 4.23 -7.45 1.75
C ASN A 192 4.36 -6.80 0.35
N GLU A 193 3.84 -7.42 -0.70
CA GLU A 193 3.81 -6.81 -2.04
C GLU A 193 3.01 -5.49 -2.04
N LYS A 194 1.92 -5.43 -1.29
CA LYS A 194 1.11 -4.21 -1.13
C LYS A 194 1.86 -3.12 -0.35
N LEU A 195 2.57 -3.47 0.73
CA LEU A 195 3.43 -2.55 1.47
C LEU A 195 4.57 -2.00 0.61
N LEU A 196 5.22 -2.84 -0.20
CA LEU A 196 6.26 -2.41 -1.14
C LEU A 196 5.70 -1.47 -2.21
N ASN A 197 4.46 -1.68 -2.65
CA ASN A 197 3.79 -0.75 -3.55
C ASN A 197 3.47 0.60 -2.87
N LEU A 198 3.00 0.60 -1.63
CA LEU A 198 2.80 1.81 -0.84
C LEU A 198 4.12 2.59 -0.67
N HIS A 199 5.20 1.89 -0.35
CA HIS A 199 6.54 2.47 -0.25
C HIS A 199 7.00 3.10 -1.57
N ARG A 200 6.75 2.43 -2.70
CA ARG A 200 7.03 2.99 -4.04
C ARG A 200 6.24 4.28 -4.28
N VAL A 201 4.95 4.33 -3.92
CA VAL A 201 4.13 5.55 -4.06
C VAL A 201 4.70 6.69 -3.20
N ALA A 202 5.18 6.40 -1.99
CA ALA A 202 5.85 7.38 -1.15
C ALA A 202 7.11 7.95 -1.83
N SER A 203 7.93 7.06 -2.40
CA SER A 203 9.16 7.41 -3.11
C SER A 203 8.89 8.24 -4.37
N GLU A 204 7.91 7.86 -5.19
CA GLU A 204 7.50 8.58 -6.41
C GLU A 204 6.99 9.99 -6.10
N ASN A 205 6.35 10.19 -4.95
CA ASN A 205 5.88 11.50 -4.48
C ASN A 205 6.93 12.30 -3.70
N ASN A 206 8.15 11.78 -3.53
CA ASN A 206 9.20 12.37 -2.69
C ASN A 206 8.72 12.63 -1.24
N ASP A 207 8.01 11.66 -0.66
CA ASP A 207 7.56 11.68 0.73
C ASP A 207 8.46 10.77 1.60
N PRO A 208 9.61 11.27 2.07
CA PRO A 208 10.56 10.46 2.84
C PRO A 208 10.00 10.01 4.19
N GLN A 209 9.07 10.78 4.77
CA GLN A 209 8.51 10.44 6.08
C GLN A 209 7.48 9.31 5.97
N LEU A 210 6.73 9.24 4.87
CA LEU A 210 5.89 8.07 4.58
C LEU A 210 6.72 6.84 4.26
N ALA A 211 7.80 6.98 3.47
CA ALA A 211 8.70 5.87 3.17
C ALA A 211 9.31 5.30 4.47
N ASP A 212 9.86 6.15 5.32
CA ASP A 212 10.42 5.79 6.63
C ASP A 212 9.40 5.11 7.53
N PHE A 213 8.18 5.65 7.65
CA PHE A 213 7.10 5.04 8.43
C PHE A 213 6.77 3.61 7.97
N VAL A 214 6.69 3.38 6.65
CA VAL A 214 6.42 2.04 6.11
C VAL A 214 7.59 1.09 6.37
N GLU A 215 8.82 1.57 6.24
CA GLU A 215 10.03 0.79 6.52
C GLU A 215 10.14 0.40 8.00
N SER A 216 9.98 1.37 8.90
CA SER A 216 10.22 1.22 10.33
C SER A 216 9.13 0.42 11.04
N GLU A 217 7.88 0.60 10.64
CA GLU A 217 6.73 0.03 11.36
C GLU A 217 6.18 -1.25 10.73
N PHE A 218 6.50 -1.58 9.47
CA PHE A 218 5.84 -2.69 8.77
C PHE A 218 6.79 -3.61 8.01
N LEU A 219 7.72 -3.09 7.19
CA LEU A 219 8.52 -3.95 6.31
C LEU A 219 9.43 -4.93 7.08
N GLY A 220 9.98 -4.52 8.22
CA GLY A 220 10.74 -5.41 9.10
C GLY A 220 9.88 -6.53 9.68
N GLU A 221 8.78 -6.15 10.33
CA GLU A 221 7.81 -7.06 10.97
C GLU A 221 7.26 -8.08 9.95
N GLN A 222 6.93 -7.61 8.76
CA GLN A 222 6.39 -8.44 7.69
C GLN A 222 7.34 -9.56 7.23
N ILE A 223 8.65 -9.30 7.18
CA ILE A 223 9.64 -10.32 6.83
C ILE A 223 9.78 -11.35 7.95
N GLU A 224 9.69 -10.94 9.21
CA GLU A 224 9.68 -11.85 10.36
C GLU A 224 8.44 -12.75 10.35
N ALA A 225 7.26 -12.19 10.09
CA ALA A 225 6.01 -12.94 9.94
C ALA A 225 6.09 -13.99 8.82
N ILE A 226 6.56 -13.60 7.64
CA ILE A 226 6.77 -14.53 6.50
C ILE A 226 7.71 -15.66 6.89
N LYS A 227 8.80 -15.36 7.60
CA LYS A 227 9.76 -16.39 8.06
C LYS A 227 9.12 -17.34 9.08
N LYS A 228 8.42 -16.80 10.08
CA LYS A 228 7.72 -17.56 11.12
C LYS A 228 6.73 -18.56 10.52
N ILE A 229 5.85 -18.12 9.62
CA ILE A 229 4.88 -19.00 8.98
C ILE A 229 5.56 -20.02 8.05
N SER A 230 6.64 -19.63 7.36
CA SER A 230 7.42 -20.57 6.55
C SER A 230 8.03 -21.72 7.38
N ASP A 231 8.48 -21.43 8.60
CA ASP A 231 8.99 -22.43 9.53
C ASP A 231 7.88 -23.36 10.01
N PHE A 232 6.68 -22.84 10.29
CA PHE A 232 5.51 -23.66 10.63
C PHE A 232 5.12 -24.62 9.50
N ILE A 233 5.08 -24.14 8.26
CA ILE A 233 4.81 -25.00 7.09
C ILE A 233 5.86 -26.11 6.98
N THR A 234 7.13 -25.79 7.19
CA THR A 234 8.23 -26.78 7.13
C THR A 234 8.05 -27.84 8.22
N GLN A 235 7.71 -27.42 9.44
CA GLN A 235 7.44 -28.34 10.55
C GLN A 235 6.21 -29.22 10.29
N LEU A 236 5.10 -28.65 9.83
CA LEU A 236 3.87 -29.38 9.50
C LEU A 236 4.11 -30.44 8.41
N ARG A 237 4.90 -30.11 7.38
CA ARG A 237 5.32 -31.08 6.35
C ARG A 237 6.18 -32.20 6.92
N MET A 238 7.03 -31.90 7.89
CA MET A 238 7.93 -32.87 8.53
C MET A 238 7.18 -33.83 9.46
N VAL A 239 6.24 -33.32 10.27
CA VAL A 239 5.50 -34.15 11.25
C VAL A 239 4.36 -34.94 10.61
N GLY A 240 3.84 -34.48 9.46
CA GLY A 240 2.73 -35.13 8.75
C GLY A 240 1.40 -35.05 9.51
N LYS A 241 0.35 -35.64 8.92
CA LYS A 241 -1.03 -35.58 9.43
C LYS A 241 -1.22 -36.39 10.72
N GLY A 242 -2.39 -36.24 11.35
CA GLY A 242 -2.79 -37.01 12.53
C GLY A 242 -2.01 -36.57 13.76
N HIS A 243 -1.32 -37.50 14.42
CA HIS A 243 -0.59 -37.22 15.67
C HIS A 243 0.48 -36.11 15.51
N GLY A 244 1.12 -36.01 14.33
CA GLY A 244 2.10 -34.95 14.07
C GLY A 244 1.50 -33.55 14.13
N VAL A 245 0.41 -33.31 13.38
CA VAL A 245 -0.37 -32.06 13.43
C VAL A 245 -0.88 -31.77 14.85
N TRP A 246 -1.41 -32.78 15.54
CA TRP A 246 -1.89 -32.58 16.91
C TRP A 246 -0.76 -32.13 17.85
N HIS A 247 0.44 -32.74 17.78
CA HIS A 247 1.58 -32.32 18.60
C HIS A 247 2.03 -30.89 18.24
N PHE A 248 2.11 -30.57 16.95
CA PHE A 248 2.41 -29.21 16.49
C PHE A 248 1.40 -28.19 17.04
N ASP A 249 0.11 -28.52 17.03
CA ASP A 249 -0.94 -27.67 17.61
C ASP A 249 -0.74 -27.45 19.12
N GLN A 250 -0.35 -28.48 19.87
CA GLN A 250 -0.01 -28.34 21.29
C GLN A 250 1.23 -27.44 21.51
N MET A 251 2.23 -27.49 20.62
CA MET A 251 3.37 -26.58 20.67
C MET A 251 2.94 -25.14 20.42
N LEU A 252 2.00 -24.90 19.50
CA LEU A 252 1.51 -23.56 19.16
C LEU A 252 0.62 -22.95 20.25
N LEU A 253 -0.03 -23.81 21.05
CA LEU A 253 -0.92 -23.38 22.14
C LEU A 253 -0.15 -22.78 23.34
N ASN A 254 1.06 -23.30 23.60
CA ASN A 254 1.92 -22.96 24.75
C ASN A 254 2.89 -21.83 24.42
#